data_AF-A0A0D2UCD8-F1
#
_entry.id   AF-A0A0D2UCD8-F1
#
_cell.length_a   1.000
_cell.length_b   1.000
_cell.length_c   1.000
_cell.angle_alpha   90.00
_cell.angle_beta   90.00
_cell.angle_gamma   90.00
#
_symmetry.space_group_name_H-M   'P 1'
#
loop_
_entity.id
_entity.type
_entity.pdbx_description
1 polymer ?
#
loop_
_entity_poly.entity_id
_entity_poly.type
_entity_poly.pdbx_seq_one_letter_code
_entity_poly.pdbx_strand_id
1 'polypeptide(L)'
;MGGNGEEILMLEAPPETARPWASASAAQTLDALPYIDDDYGNPMVKEEVDRLVEEEMRKSIKKPADFLKDLPPLPSFNFQHHPMIGKEYERVRAGRPPVTLDFSSRYQVESPLENLELMLKYGPDVWRQSNQRLEGFLARMQKLAQQQNEKIETVNRERKFHQQNSAYELNALSTQWKDLCLKNIEIHAACSHIEKHIAELRREAAERGWNLEANLENGALSPST
;
A
#
# COMPACT_ATOMS: atom_id res chain seq x y z
N MET A 1 -14.82 -4.43 45.28
CA MET A 1 -14.29 -3.07 45.00
C MET A 1 -12.82 -3.23 44.62
N GLY A 2 -12.43 -2.80 43.43
CA GLY A 2 -11.02 -2.78 43.00
C GLY A 2 -10.64 -3.80 41.91
N GLY A 3 -11.36 -3.81 40.79
CA GLY A 3 -10.91 -4.51 39.58
C GLY A 3 -9.96 -3.63 38.79
N ASN A 4 -8.66 -3.74 39.06
CA ASN A 4 -7.64 -3.14 38.22
C ASN A 4 -7.54 -3.99 36.94
N GLY A 5 -8.34 -3.62 35.94
CA GLY A 5 -8.11 -4.06 34.57
C GLY A 5 -6.78 -3.47 34.13
N GLU A 6 -5.73 -4.29 34.12
CA GLU A 6 -4.52 -3.98 33.39
C GLU A 6 -4.92 -3.79 31.92
N GLU A 7 -5.05 -2.53 31.53
CA GLU A 7 -5.11 -2.12 30.13
C GLU A 7 -3.92 -2.79 29.45
N ILE A 8 -4.22 -3.77 28.60
CA ILE A 8 -3.28 -4.25 27.61
C ILE A 8 -2.94 -3.00 26.80
N LEU A 9 -1.74 -2.45 27.05
CA LEU A 9 -1.16 -1.35 26.29
C LEU A 9 -0.95 -1.84 24.86
N MET A 10 -2.05 -1.86 24.11
CA MET A 10 -2.03 -1.79 22.67
C MET A 10 -1.30 -0.48 22.40
N LEU A 11 -0.05 -0.58 21.95
CA LEU A 11 0.70 0.57 21.47
C LEU A 11 -0.10 1.12 20.28
N GLU A 12 -1.05 2.02 20.55
CA GLU A 12 -1.78 2.73 19.53
C GLU A 12 -0.72 3.38 18.64
N ALA A 13 -0.80 3.08 17.34
CA ALA A 13 0.02 3.78 16.38
C ALA A 13 -0.18 5.28 16.63
N PRO A 14 0.89 6.09 16.69
CA PRO A 14 0.77 7.53 16.88
C PRO A 14 -0.28 8.08 15.90
N PRO A 15 -1.12 9.05 16.33
CA PRO A 15 -2.11 9.64 15.44
C PRO A 15 -1.41 10.06 14.13
N GLU A 16 -2.07 9.85 13.00
CA GLU A 16 -1.56 10.04 11.61
C GLU A 16 -1.07 11.47 11.28
N THR A 17 -0.85 12.32 12.27
CA THR A 17 -0.31 13.65 12.11
C THR A 17 1.11 13.56 11.55
N ALA A 18 1.19 13.77 10.24
CA ALA A 18 2.37 14.07 9.43
C ALA A 18 3.29 12.88 9.11
N ARG A 19 2.86 12.05 8.16
CA ARG A 19 3.82 11.58 7.15
C ARG A 19 4.13 12.78 6.23
N PRO A 20 5.35 13.35 6.22
CA PRO A 20 5.66 14.55 5.42
C PRO A 20 5.53 14.33 3.90
N TRP A 21 5.54 13.08 3.43
CA TRP A 21 5.27 12.74 2.02
C TRP A 21 3.76 12.63 1.71
N ALA A 22 2.91 12.46 2.72
CA ALA A 22 1.47 12.40 2.60
C ALA A 22 0.86 13.77 2.97
N SER A 23 1.37 14.85 2.36
CA SER A 23 0.56 16.06 2.33
C SER A 23 -0.73 15.73 1.56
N ALA A 24 -1.86 16.26 2.01
CA ALA A 24 -3.15 16.02 1.36
C ALA A 24 -3.10 16.35 -0.15
N SER A 25 -2.24 17.29 -0.57
CA SER A 25 -2.04 17.65 -1.98
C SER A 25 -1.19 16.65 -2.76
N ALA A 26 -0.17 16.04 -2.15
CA ALA A 26 0.65 15.01 -2.80
C ALA A 26 -0.12 13.69 -2.95
N ALA A 27 -0.90 13.32 -1.93
CA ALA A 27 -1.84 12.20 -2.00
C ALA A 27 -2.92 12.40 -3.08
N GLN A 28 -3.26 13.64 -3.40
CA GLN A 28 -4.19 13.98 -4.48
C GLN A 28 -3.61 13.77 -5.88
N THR A 29 -2.29 13.70 -6.01
CA THR A 29 -1.59 13.55 -7.30
C THR A 29 -1.18 12.11 -7.57
N LEU A 30 -1.01 11.31 -6.52
CA LEU A 30 -0.62 9.90 -6.60
C LEU A 30 -1.89 9.04 -6.54
N ASP A 31 -2.36 8.58 -7.69
CA ASP A 31 -3.48 7.66 -7.79
C ASP A 31 -3.02 6.29 -8.29
N ALA A 32 -3.60 5.24 -7.70
CA ALA A 32 -3.43 3.84 -8.12
C ALA A 32 -4.71 3.10 -7.74
N LEU A 33 -5.21 2.24 -8.63
CA LEU A 33 -6.49 1.55 -8.44
C LEU A 33 -6.30 0.02 -8.33
N PRO A 34 -5.73 -0.51 -7.23
CA PRO A 34 -5.46 -1.94 -7.07
C PRO A 34 -6.65 -2.91 -7.28
N TYR A 35 -7.89 -2.46 -7.14
CA TYR A 35 -9.08 -3.30 -7.37
C TYR A 35 -9.57 -3.27 -8.83
N ILE A 36 -9.00 -2.40 -9.67
CA ILE A 36 -9.38 -2.18 -11.07
C ILE A 36 -8.22 -2.51 -12.01
N ASP A 37 -7.00 -2.17 -11.61
CA ASP A 37 -5.78 -2.43 -12.39
C ASP A 37 -5.44 -3.93 -12.33
N ASP A 38 -5.83 -4.67 -13.37
CA ASP A 38 -5.62 -6.12 -13.49
C ASP A 38 -4.12 -6.52 -13.61
N ASP A 39 -3.27 -5.57 -14.02
CA ASP A 39 -1.86 -5.80 -14.32
C ASP A 39 -0.99 -6.00 -13.06
N TYR A 40 -1.49 -5.61 -11.88
CA TYR A 40 -0.74 -5.69 -10.62
C TYR A 40 -0.42 -7.13 -10.21
N GLY A 41 -1.26 -8.09 -10.62
CA GLY A 41 -1.06 -9.52 -10.36
C GLY A 41 -0.09 -10.20 -11.32
N ASN A 42 0.33 -9.53 -12.41
CA ASN A 42 1.17 -10.12 -13.44
C ASN A 42 2.65 -10.06 -13.02
N PRO A 43 3.32 -11.23 -12.83
CA PRO A 43 4.73 -11.27 -12.44
C PRO A 43 5.67 -10.56 -13.43
N MET A 44 5.34 -10.56 -14.72
CA MET A 44 6.17 -9.91 -15.75
C MET A 44 6.16 -8.38 -15.60
N VAL A 45 4.99 -7.81 -15.27
CA VAL A 45 4.86 -6.36 -15.02
C VAL A 45 5.65 -5.98 -13.77
N LYS A 46 5.58 -6.80 -12.72
CA LYS A 46 6.34 -6.58 -11.50
C LYS A 46 7.85 -6.59 -11.78
N GLU A 47 8.37 -7.58 -12.50
CA GLU A 47 9.81 -7.67 -12.83
C GLU A 47 10.30 -6.45 -13.61
N GLU A 48 9.51 -6.01 -14.60
CA GLU A 48 9.82 -4.81 -15.37
C GLU A 48 9.81 -3.55 -14.50
N VAL A 49 8.80 -3.38 -13.65
CA VAL A 49 8.71 -2.25 -12.72
C VAL A 49 9.88 -2.26 -11.73
N ASP A 50 10.20 -3.42 -11.14
CA ASP A 50 11.33 -3.56 -10.21
C ASP A 50 12.64 -3.14 -10.91
N ARG A 51 12.86 -3.60 -12.15
CA ARG A 51 14.03 -3.21 -12.95
C ARG A 51 14.11 -1.70 -13.16
N LEU A 52 13.00 -1.06 -13.53
CA LEU A 52 12.94 0.40 -13.73
C LEU A 52 13.23 1.15 -12.42
N VAL A 53 12.68 0.67 -11.31
CA VAL A 53 12.96 1.23 -9.97
C VAL A 53 14.44 1.10 -9.65
N GLU A 54 15.06 -0.06 -9.86
CA GLU A 54 16.49 -0.27 -9.62
C GLU A 54 17.37 0.65 -10.48
N GLU A 55 17.03 0.82 -11.76
CA GLU A 55 17.73 1.73 -12.65
C GLU A 55 17.66 3.18 -12.16
N GLU A 56 16.48 3.62 -11.74
CA GLU A 56 16.28 4.96 -11.19
C GLU A 56 17.01 5.12 -9.86
N MET A 57 16.98 4.11 -8.99
CA MET A 57 17.74 4.11 -7.74
C MET A 57 19.25 4.23 -8.01
N ARG A 58 19.77 3.55 -9.04
CA ARG A 58 21.18 3.63 -9.44
C ARG A 58 21.57 4.99 -10.02
N LYS A 59 20.69 5.63 -10.79
CA LYS A 59 20.92 6.94 -11.39
C LYS A 59 20.70 8.08 -10.39
N SER A 60 19.85 7.87 -9.39
CA SER A 60 19.47 8.90 -8.44
C SER A 60 20.63 9.26 -7.48
N ILE A 61 20.84 10.56 -7.29
CA ILE A 61 21.79 11.10 -6.30
C ILE A 61 21.15 11.16 -4.90
N LYS A 62 19.81 11.16 -4.85
CA LYS A 62 19.01 11.17 -3.61
C LYS A 62 18.87 9.74 -3.10
N LYS A 63 19.59 9.41 -2.02
CA LYS A 63 19.39 8.12 -1.34
C LYS A 63 17.97 8.05 -0.75
N PRO A 64 17.33 6.86 -0.74
CA PRO A 64 16.08 6.65 -0.02
C PRO A 64 16.20 7.13 1.43
N ALA A 65 15.09 7.59 2.00
CA ALA A 65 15.04 7.95 3.41
C ALA A 65 15.52 6.78 4.27
N ASP A 66 16.37 7.07 5.25
CA ASP A 66 16.90 6.06 6.15
C ASP A 66 15.87 5.75 7.23
N PHE A 67 14.99 4.79 6.95
CA PHE A 67 13.89 4.38 7.83
C PHE A 67 14.35 3.86 9.19
N LEU A 68 15.65 3.55 9.35
CA LEU A 68 16.22 3.13 10.63
C LEU A 68 16.40 4.29 11.61
N LYS A 69 16.40 5.54 11.13
CA LYS A 69 16.50 6.74 11.99
C LYS A 69 15.24 6.99 12.81
N ASP A 70 14.11 6.56 12.29
CA ASP A 70 12.80 6.72 12.93
C ASP A 70 12.53 5.61 13.95
N LEU A 71 13.34 4.53 13.94
CA LEU A 71 13.24 3.50 14.96
C LEU A 71 13.84 4.01 16.29
N PRO A 72 13.18 3.74 17.43
CA PRO A 72 13.77 4.03 18.72
C PRO A 72 15.10 3.27 18.86
N PRO A 73 16.12 3.85 19.53
CA PRO A 73 17.38 3.17 19.73
C PRO A 73 17.13 1.85 20.46
N LEU A 74 17.83 0.79 20.03
CA LEU A 74 17.71 -0.51 20.66
C LEU A 74 17.97 -0.38 22.16
N PRO A 75 17.11 -0.95 23.02
CA PRO A 75 17.34 -0.93 24.45
C PRO A 75 18.72 -1.54 24.75
N SER A 76 19.57 -0.80 25.43
CA SER A 76 20.88 -1.30 25.82
C SER A 76 20.71 -2.34 26.92
N PHE A 77 21.03 -3.61 26.63
CA PHE A 77 21.00 -4.67 27.63
C PHE A 77 22.23 -4.56 28.54
N ASN A 78 22.09 -3.82 29.64
CA ASN A 78 23.07 -3.82 30.72
C ASN A 78 22.65 -4.91 31.72
N PHE A 79 23.12 -6.13 31.56
CA PHE A 79 22.81 -7.28 32.44
C PHE A 79 23.37 -7.13 33.88
N GLN A 80 23.42 -5.91 34.44
CA GLN A 80 24.02 -5.52 35.72
C GLN A 80 23.46 -6.34 36.89
N HIS A 81 22.16 -6.62 36.88
CA HIS A 81 21.51 -7.43 37.91
C HIS A 81 21.51 -8.93 37.61
N HIS A 82 21.96 -9.35 36.42
CA HIS A 82 21.87 -10.74 35.94
C HIS A 82 23.18 -11.19 35.27
N PRO A 83 24.27 -11.35 36.04
CA PRO A 83 25.59 -11.70 35.49
C PRO A 83 25.60 -13.02 34.72
N MET A 84 24.75 -13.98 35.10
CA MET A 84 24.59 -15.24 34.38
C MET A 84 24.03 -15.03 32.96
N ILE A 85 23.03 -14.16 32.81
CA ILE A 85 22.44 -13.85 31.51
C ILE A 85 23.42 -13.06 30.64
N GLY A 86 24.22 -12.16 31.22
CA GLY A 86 25.29 -11.48 30.49
C GLY A 86 26.33 -12.45 29.93
N LYS A 87 26.78 -13.42 30.74
CA LYS A 87 27.72 -14.45 30.30
C LYS A 87 27.11 -15.38 29.24
N GLU A 88 25.82 -15.69 29.37
CA GLU A 88 25.06 -16.46 28.39
C GLU A 88 24.97 -15.73 27.05
N TYR A 89 24.65 -14.44 27.10
CA TYR A 89 24.57 -13.56 25.94
C TYR A 89 25.91 -13.50 25.21
N GLU A 90 27.02 -13.34 25.93
CA GLU A 90 28.37 -13.38 25.34
C GLU A 90 28.69 -14.72 24.68
N ARG A 91 28.30 -15.82 25.32
CA ARG A 91 28.51 -17.17 24.78
C ARG A 91 27.72 -17.39 23.48
N VAL A 92 26.43 -17.02 23.47
CA VAL A 92 25.55 -17.12 22.29
C VAL A 92 26.07 -16.22 21.17
N ARG A 93 26.46 -14.98 21.49
CA ARG A 93 27.08 -14.05 20.54
C ARG A 93 28.38 -14.60 19.95
N ALA A 94 29.13 -15.39 20.73
CA ALA A 94 30.33 -16.11 20.27
C ALA A 94 30.03 -17.45 19.58
N GLY A 95 28.76 -17.81 19.40
CA GLY A 95 28.35 -19.05 18.72
C GLY A 95 28.74 -20.33 19.44
N ARG A 96 29.11 -20.29 20.73
CA ARG A 96 29.51 -21.51 21.44
C ARG A 96 28.26 -22.31 21.84
N PRO A 97 28.28 -23.64 21.66
CA PRO A 97 27.17 -24.48 22.07
C PRO A 97 26.94 -24.39 23.58
N PRO A 98 25.68 -24.54 24.03
CA PRO A 98 25.36 -24.57 25.46
C PRO A 98 26.08 -25.73 26.14
N VAL A 99 26.39 -25.56 27.42
CA VAL A 99 26.98 -26.63 28.24
C VAL A 99 25.96 -27.76 28.33
N THR A 100 26.37 -28.98 27.98
CA THR A 100 25.51 -30.15 28.10
C THR A 100 25.28 -30.46 29.57
N LEU A 101 24.00 -30.52 29.97
CA LEU A 101 23.62 -30.95 31.30
C LEU A 101 23.82 -32.47 31.39
N ASP A 102 24.50 -32.90 32.45
CA ASP A 102 24.68 -34.31 32.77
C ASP A 102 23.43 -34.83 33.49
N PHE A 103 22.43 -35.24 32.70
CA PHE A 103 21.12 -35.69 33.19
C PHE A 103 21.16 -37.07 33.87
N SER A 104 22.20 -37.87 33.62
CA SER A 104 22.24 -39.28 34.01
C SER A 104 22.92 -39.54 35.35
N SER A 105 23.86 -38.67 35.77
CA SER A 105 24.68 -38.88 36.97
C SER A 105 24.36 -37.91 38.12
N ARG A 106 23.92 -36.68 37.82
CA ARG A 106 23.72 -35.62 38.83
C ARG A 106 22.28 -35.31 39.22
N TYR A 107 21.29 -35.68 38.41
CA TYR A 107 19.89 -35.26 38.58
C TYR A 107 18.91 -36.40 38.87
N GLN A 108 19.40 -37.58 39.23
CA GLN A 108 18.56 -38.64 39.80
C GLN A 108 18.30 -38.37 41.29
N VAL A 109 17.80 -37.15 41.57
CA VAL A 109 17.38 -36.74 42.90
C VAL A 109 15.90 -37.05 42.98
N GLU A 110 15.52 -37.95 43.88
CA GLU A 110 14.11 -38.22 44.17
C GLU A 110 13.45 -36.92 44.64
N SER A 111 12.34 -36.53 43.99
CA SER A 111 11.58 -35.37 44.42
C SER A 111 11.15 -35.57 45.88
N PRO A 112 11.35 -34.60 46.78
CA PRO A 112 10.92 -34.71 48.17
C PRO A 112 9.43 -35.13 48.24
N LEU A 113 9.12 -36.11 49.09
CA LEU A 113 7.78 -36.71 49.21
C LEU A 113 6.69 -35.66 49.45
N GLU A 114 7.01 -34.61 50.21
CA GLU A 114 6.12 -33.47 50.49
C GLU A 114 5.70 -32.72 49.22
N ASN A 115 6.61 -32.52 48.26
CA ASN A 115 6.28 -31.87 46.99
C ASN A 115 5.35 -32.73 46.14
N LEU A 116 5.53 -34.06 46.17
CA LEU A 116 4.68 -34.99 45.44
C LEU A 116 3.28 -35.05 46.04
N GLU A 117 3.16 -35.05 47.37
CA GLU A 117 1.88 -35.01 48.07
C GLU A 117 1.12 -33.72 47.78
N LEU A 118 1.79 -32.56 47.82
CA LEU A 118 1.20 -31.27 47.47
C LEU A 118 0.73 -31.22 46.00
N MET A 119 1.53 -31.77 45.08
CA MET A 119 1.18 -31.82 43.66
C MET A 119 -0.02 -32.74 43.40
N LEU A 120 -0.09 -33.91 44.03
CA LEU A 120 -1.23 -34.81 43.90
C LEU A 120 -2.50 -34.18 44.48
N LYS A 121 -2.38 -33.45 45.59
CA LYS A 121 -3.50 -32.82 46.28
C LYS A 121 -4.07 -31.60 45.56
N TYR A 122 -3.22 -30.70 45.03
CA TYR A 122 -3.65 -29.42 44.46
C TYR A 122 -3.43 -29.29 42.95
N GLY A 123 -2.58 -30.11 42.35
CA GLY A 123 -2.19 -30.04 40.94
C GLY A 123 -3.38 -30.07 39.97
N PRO A 124 -4.35 -30.99 40.09
CA PRO A 124 -5.53 -31.02 39.22
C PRO A 124 -6.37 -29.73 39.26
N ASP A 125 -6.47 -29.09 40.42
CA ASP A 125 -7.22 -27.84 40.60
C ASP A 125 -6.47 -26.65 40.01
N VAL A 126 -5.16 -26.56 40.27
CA VAL A 126 -4.29 -25.52 39.70
C VAL A 126 -4.25 -25.63 38.17
N TRP A 127 -4.15 -26.84 37.63
CA TRP A 127 -4.15 -27.07 36.18
C TRP A 127 -5.47 -26.66 35.53
N ARG A 128 -6.61 -27.04 36.12
CA ARG A 128 -7.93 -26.60 35.63
C ARG A 128 -8.06 -25.08 35.65
N GLN A 129 -7.62 -24.42 36.73
CA GLN A 129 -7.65 -22.97 36.81
C GLN A 129 -6.73 -22.33 35.76
N SER A 130 -5.53 -22.88 35.54
CA SER A 130 -4.61 -22.43 34.50
C SER A 130 -5.25 -22.52 33.11
N ASN A 131 -5.85 -23.66 32.78
CA ASN A 131 -6.55 -23.86 31.50
C ASN A 131 -7.70 -22.87 31.32
N GLN A 132 -8.53 -22.67 32.35
CA GLN A 132 -9.62 -21.67 32.29
C GLN A 132 -9.09 -20.25 32.04
N ARG A 133 -7.95 -19.88 32.65
CA ARG A 133 -7.30 -18.58 32.39
C ARG A 133 -6.80 -18.47 30.96
N LEU A 134 -6.18 -19.53 30.43
CA LEU A 134 -5.68 -19.60 29.06
C LEU A 134 -6.83 -19.54 28.03
N GLU A 135 -7.92 -20.25 28.27
CA GLU A 135 -9.13 -20.20 27.44
C GLU A 135 -9.71 -18.78 27.43
N GLY A 136 -9.79 -18.13 28.60
CA GLY A 136 -10.23 -16.74 28.70
C GLY A 136 -9.32 -15.76 27.96
N PHE A 137 -8.00 -15.96 28.01
CA PHE A 137 -7.04 -15.16 27.24
C PHE A 137 -7.20 -15.38 25.73
N LEU A 138 -7.30 -16.64 25.29
CA LEU A 138 -7.51 -17.00 23.90
C LEU A 138 -8.78 -16.34 23.33
N ALA A 139 -9.89 -16.42 24.05
CA ALA A 139 -11.16 -15.81 23.65
C ALA A 139 -11.04 -14.29 23.49
N ARG A 140 -10.33 -13.61 24.39
CA ARG A 140 -10.08 -12.16 24.28
C ARG A 140 -9.22 -11.81 23.06
N MET A 141 -8.14 -12.56 22.84
CA MET A 141 -7.26 -12.35 21.69
C MET A 141 -7.97 -12.59 20.36
N GLN A 142 -8.78 -13.65 20.27
CA GLN A 142 -9.61 -13.93 19.09
C GLN A 142 -10.62 -12.82 18.83
N LYS A 143 -11.29 -12.32 19.88
CA LYS A 143 -12.23 -11.20 19.76
C LYS A 143 -11.54 -9.94 19.24
N LEU A 144 -10.35 -9.62 19.76
CA LEU A 144 -9.58 -8.47 19.29
C LEU A 144 -9.17 -8.64 17.82
N ALA A 145 -8.71 -9.82 17.42
CA ALA A 145 -8.36 -10.11 16.03
C ALA A 145 -9.57 -9.94 15.09
N GLN A 146 -10.74 -10.44 15.50
CA GLN A 146 -11.99 -10.26 14.74
C GLN A 146 -12.35 -8.78 14.58
N GLN A 147 -12.31 -8.01 15.67
CA GLN A 147 -12.61 -6.58 15.64
C GLN A 147 -11.66 -5.81 14.71
N GLN A 148 -10.38 -6.18 14.66
CA GLN A 148 -9.44 -5.57 13.72
C GLN A 148 -9.74 -5.97 12.27
N ASN A 149 -10.10 -7.24 12.03
CA ASN A 149 -10.49 -7.70 10.70
C ASN A 149 -11.74 -6.98 10.18
N GLU A 150 -12.74 -6.75 11.04
CA GLU A 150 -13.95 -5.98 10.69
C GLU A 150 -13.62 -4.53 10.28
N LYS A 151 -12.67 -3.88 10.97
CA LYS A 151 -12.18 -2.55 10.61
C LYS A 151 -11.47 -2.57 9.25
N ILE A 152 -10.60 -3.56 9.01
CA ILE A 152 -9.90 -3.74 7.74
C ILE A 152 -10.91 -3.94 6.61
N GLU A 153 -11.92 -4.79 6.81
CA GLU A 153 -12.95 -5.04 5.81
C GLU A 153 -13.77 -3.79 5.49
N THR A 154 -14.11 -2.99 6.49
CA THR A 154 -14.83 -1.72 6.29
C THR A 154 -14.06 -0.80 5.35
N VAL A 155 -12.78 -0.57 5.66
CA VAL A 155 -11.89 0.26 4.83
C VAL A 155 -11.73 -0.33 3.42
N ASN A 156 -11.56 -1.64 3.30
CA ASN A 156 -11.41 -2.30 2.00
C ASN A 156 -12.68 -2.20 1.15
N ARG A 157 -13.87 -2.30 1.76
CA ARG A 157 -15.15 -2.12 1.07
C ARG A 157 -15.31 -0.69 0.55
N GLU A 158 -15.00 0.30 1.38
CA GLU A 158 -15.04 1.72 0.99
C GLU A 158 -14.07 2.01 -0.15
N ARG A 159 -12.81 1.56 -0.04
CA ARG A 159 -11.81 1.69 -1.12
C ARG A 159 -12.29 1.06 -2.42
N LYS A 160 -12.80 -0.17 -2.36
CA LYS A 160 -13.32 -0.85 -3.55
C LYS A 160 -14.46 -0.07 -4.20
N PHE A 161 -15.40 0.43 -3.40
CA PHE A 161 -16.51 1.23 -3.91
C PHE A 161 -16.03 2.51 -4.61
N HIS A 162 -15.11 3.26 -3.97
CA HIS A 162 -14.53 4.45 -4.56
C HIS A 162 -13.83 4.17 -5.88
N GLN A 163 -12.98 3.14 -5.93
CA GLN A 163 -12.25 2.78 -7.15
C GLN A 163 -13.20 2.32 -8.27
N GLN A 164 -14.27 1.60 -7.95
CA GLN A 164 -15.28 1.20 -8.93
C GLN A 164 -16.00 2.40 -9.55
N ASN A 165 -16.34 3.41 -8.74
CA ASN A 165 -16.95 4.63 -9.25
C ASN A 165 -15.97 5.42 -10.13
N SER A 166 -14.72 5.58 -9.68
CA SER A 166 -13.68 6.23 -10.47
C SER A 166 -13.43 5.51 -11.79
N ALA A 167 -13.41 4.18 -11.80
CA ALA A 167 -13.25 3.37 -13.01
C ALA A 167 -14.38 3.60 -14.02
N TYR A 168 -15.63 3.72 -13.53
CA TYR A 168 -16.77 4.05 -14.39
C TYR A 168 -16.58 5.42 -15.06
N GLU A 169 -16.20 6.44 -14.29
CA GLU A 169 -15.93 7.78 -14.82
C GLU A 169 -14.76 7.80 -15.81
N LEU A 170 -13.66 7.13 -15.49
CA LEU A 170 -12.50 6.99 -16.37
C LEU A 170 -12.86 6.33 -17.70
N ASN A 171 -13.68 5.28 -17.67
CA ASN A 171 -14.14 4.61 -18.90
C ASN A 171 -15.05 5.52 -19.75
N ALA A 172 -15.98 6.23 -19.09
CA ALA A 172 -16.85 7.20 -19.77
C ALA A 172 -16.03 8.31 -20.45
N LEU A 173 -15.05 8.89 -19.74
CA LEU A 173 -14.15 9.91 -20.27
C LEU A 173 -13.25 9.36 -21.38
N SER A 174 -12.72 8.15 -21.23
CA SER A 174 -11.92 7.47 -22.26
C SER A 174 -12.70 7.26 -23.55
N THR A 175 -13.97 6.85 -23.44
CA THR A 175 -14.87 6.70 -24.58
C THR A 175 -15.13 8.03 -25.27
N GLN A 176 -15.48 9.07 -24.51
CA GLN A 176 -15.70 10.41 -25.05
C GLN A 176 -14.46 10.96 -25.74
N TRP A 177 -13.28 10.75 -25.16
CA TRP A 177 -12.02 11.17 -25.74
C TRP A 177 -11.76 10.48 -27.08
N LYS A 178 -11.97 9.15 -27.16
CA LYS A 178 -11.84 8.39 -28.41
C LYS A 178 -12.81 8.91 -29.48
N ASP A 179 -14.07 9.14 -29.12
CA ASP A 179 -15.08 9.68 -30.04
C ASP A 179 -14.70 11.07 -30.56
N LEU A 180 -14.17 11.93 -29.69
CA LEU A 180 -13.71 13.27 -30.08
C LEU A 180 -12.50 13.18 -31.03
N CYS A 181 -11.55 12.30 -30.77
CA CYS A 181 -10.43 12.06 -31.67
C CYS A 181 -10.89 11.58 -33.04
N LEU A 182 -11.84 10.63 -33.09
CA LEU A 182 -12.41 10.13 -34.35
C LEU A 182 -13.13 11.23 -35.12
N LYS A 183 -14.01 12.00 -34.46
CA LYS A 183 -14.70 13.15 -35.08
C LYS A 183 -13.72 14.18 -35.62
N ASN A 184 -12.63 14.45 -34.89
CA ASN A 184 -11.61 15.40 -35.33
C ASN A 184 -10.90 14.90 -36.60
N ILE A 185 -10.57 13.60 -36.67
CA ILE A 185 -10.03 12.96 -37.88
C ILE A 185 -11.01 13.05 -39.05
N GLU A 186 -12.29 12.77 -38.83
CA GLU A 186 -13.34 12.85 -39.85
C GLU A 186 -13.49 14.28 -40.39
N ILE A 187 -13.50 15.28 -39.51
CA ILE A 187 -13.55 16.70 -39.89
C ILE A 187 -12.32 17.06 -40.72
N HIS A 188 -11.11 16.68 -40.28
CA HIS A 188 -9.89 16.94 -41.04
C HIS A 188 -9.91 16.29 -42.43
N ALA A 189 -10.43 15.06 -42.55
CA ALA A 189 -10.58 14.38 -43.83
C ALA A 189 -11.59 15.11 -44.74
N ALA A 190 -12.73 15.55 -44.21
CA ALA A 190 -13.74 16.30 -44.95
C ALA A 190 -13.22 17.68 -45.40
N CYS A 191 -12.54 18.42 -44.52
CA CYS A 191 -11.87 19.67 -44.87
C CYS A 191 -10.86 19.47 -45.99
N SER A 192 -10.00 18.45 -45.89
CA SER A 192 -9.03 18.14 -46.95
C SER A 192 -9.70 17.77 -48.28
N HIS A 193 -10.83 17.05 -48.26
CA HIS A 193 -11.59 16.73 -49.47
C HIS A 193 -12.17 18.00 -50.12
N ILE A 194 -12.78 18.87 -49.33
CA ILE A 194 -13.36 20.14 -49.82
C ILE A 194 -12.25 21.06 -50.34
N GLU A 195 -11.14 21.19 -49.64
CA GLU A 195 -9.98 21.99 -50.07
C GLU A 195 -9.41 21.51 -51.40
N LYS A 196 -9.30 20.19 -51.62
CA LYS A 196 -8.90 19.62 -52.91
C LYS A 196 -9.88 19.98 -54.01
N HIS A 197 -11.18 19.87 -53.74
CA HIS A 197 -12.21 20.23 -54.72
C HIS A 197 -12.17 21.72 -55.08
N ILE A 198 -12.00 22.60 -54.08
CA ILE A 198 -11.82 24.04 -54.30
C ILE A 198 -10.56 24.31 -55.14
N ALA A 199 -9.46 23.63 -54.86
CA ALA A 199 -8.22 23.77 -55.63
C ALA A 199 -8.41 23.33 -57.10
N GLU A 200 -9.11 22.23 -57.35
CA GLU A 200 -9.45 21.75 -58.69
C GLU A 200 -10.29 22.77 -59.45
N LEU A 201 -11.35 23.29 -58.82
CA LEU A 201 -12.23 24.31 -59.42
C LEU A 201 -11.46 25.61 -59.70
N ARG A 202 -10.56 26.03 -58.80
CA ARG A 202 -9.69 27.20 -59.01
C ARG A 202 -8.75 26.99 -60.20
N ARG A 203 -8.17 25.79 -60.35
CA ARG A 203 -7.33 25.42 -61.52
C ARG A 203 -8.13 25.51 -62.82
N GLU A 204 -9.31 24.90 -62.84
CA GLU A 204 -10.21 24.88 -63.99
C GLU A 204 -10.70 26.28 -64.42
N ALA A 205 -10.96 27.17 -63.46
CA ALA A 205 -11.35 28.55 -63.73
C ALA A 205 -10.17 29.36 -64.31
N ALA A 206 -8.96 29.16 -63.76
CA ALA A 206 -7.74 29.80 -64.28
C ALA A 206 -7.46 29.36 -65.73
N GLU A 207 -7.62 28.07 -66.05
CA GLU A 207 -7.47 27.54 -67.41
C GLU A 207 -8.50 28.13 -68.40
N ARG A 208 -9.71 28.42 -67.93
CA ARG A 208 -10.77 29.08 -68.72
C ARG A 208 -10.67 30.61 -68.74
N GLY A 209 -9.68 31.19 -68.06
CA GLY A 209 -9.47 32.63 -67.99
C GLY A 209 -10.51 33.38 -67.15
N TRP A 210 -11.23 32.68 -66.25
CA TRP A 210 -12.19 33.31 -65.35
C TRP A 210 -11.48 33.91 -64.14
N ASN A 211 -11.62 35.23 -63.94
CA ASN A 211 -11.11 35.91 -62.76
C ASN A 211 -12.07 35.71 -61.56
N LEU A 212 -11.73 34.77 -60.68
CA LEU A 212 -12.49 34.44 -59.48
C LEU A 212 -12.51 35.55 -58.41
N GLU A 213 -11.57 36.51 -58.46
CA GLU A 213 -11.46 37.61 -57.49
C GLU A 213 -12.33 38.83 -57.88
N ALA A 214 -12.73 38.95 -59.14
CA ALA A 214 -13.48 40.12 -59.65
C ALA A 214 -14.88 40.28 -59.03
N ASN A 215 -15.44 39.23 -58.42
CA ASN A 215 -16.76 39.25 -57.79
C ASN A 215 -16.72 39.54 -56.28
N LEU A 216 -15.54 39.53 -55.63
CA LEU A 216 -15.40 39.87 -54.21
C LEU A 216 -15.55 41.38 -53.95
N GLU A 217 -15.20 42.24 -54.91
CA GLU A 217 -15.33 43.70 -54.78
C GLU A 217 -16.78 44.20 -54.86
N ASN A 218 -17.69 43.46 -55.49
CA ASN A 218 -19.10 43.88 -55.66
C ASN A 218 -20.03 43.46 -54.51
N GLY A 219 -19.54 42.68 -53.53
CA GLY A 219 -20.34 42.08 -52.46
C GLY A 219 -20.18 42.74 -51.07
N ALA A 220 -19.34 43.77 -50.92
CA ALA A 220 -19.19 44.49 -49.66
C ALA A 220 -20.43 45.37 -49.40
N LEU A 221 -21.47 44.77 -48.80
CA LEU A 221 -22.56 45.53 -48.19
C LEU A 221 -21.96 46.37 -47.04
N SER A 222 -21.95 47.68 -47.24
CA SER A 222 -21.62 48.68 -46.22
C SER A 222 -22.47 48.48 -44.96
N PRO A 223 -21.91 48.55 -43.74
CA PRO A 223 -22.70 48.45 -42.53
C PRO A 223 -23.58 49.70 -42.41
N SER A 224 -24.90 49.51 -42.40
CA SER A 224 -25.86 50.56 -42.11
C SER A 224 -25.71 50.98 -40.64
N THR A 225 -25.46 52.28 -40.44
CA THR A 225 -25.46 53.03 -39.16
C THR A 225 -26.67 52.76 -38.27
#